data_AF-A0A7L4R8T0-F1
#
_entry.id   AF-A0A7L4R8T0-F1
#
_cell.length_a   1.000
_cell.length_b   1.000
_cell.length_c   1.000
_cell.angle_alpha   90.00
_cell.angle_beta   90.00
_cell.angle_gamma   90.00
#
_symmetry.space_group_name_H-M   'P 1'
#
loop_
_entity.id
_entity.type
_entity.pdbx_description
1 polymer ?
#
loop_
_entity_poly.entity_id
_entity_poly.type
_entity_poly.pdbx_seq_one_letter_code
_entity_poly.pdbx_strand_id
1 'polypeptide(L)'
;MEDEIYLNKPDELFAALEKEKKDGKVMVVQIAPAVRVSIGEEFGRAPGEDLTYQTVGLLHALGFDHVMDTPLGADVNIYEETLEVLHALERGDEKYFPVFNSCCIGWRLYCKNKHPELYHLVSPIGSPHMVAGSLGKHILAKKLGVPIEKICMVSVMPCVLKKYETRERLPSGIRYIDYVLTTHELGIWAKKKGLDMNKVKEGKFTELLPDSSKDGVIFGATGGITEALLSTLACVCGESPEKVRFRGDEQVKHLCVQIGRHRLNVVSIYGVTNLDKVLDEIKHGVKYHFVEVMNCPYGCVGGPGQPLPASEEKYRARAAGLRKAADRKPGKCPLGKMGICGVYEALGIEPGSREAQELFFFHKTNI
;
A
#
# COMPACT_ATOMS: atom_id res chain seq x y z
N MET A 1 -28.25 0.71 -6.19
CA MET A 1 -27.04 1.27 -5.55
C MET A 1 -25.91 0.25 -5.69
N GLU A 2 -25.70 -0.19 -6.94
CA GLU A 2 -24.67 -1.16 -7.33
C GLU A 2 -23.31 -0.46 -7.31
N ASP A 3 -22.29 -1.08 -6.71
CA ASP A 3 -20.86 -0.93 -7.01
C ASP A 3 -20.37 0.42 -7.60
N GLU A 4 -20.76 1.55 -7.00
CA GLU A 4 -20.37 2.87 -7.49
C GLU A 4 -18.85 3.05 -7.36
N ILE A 5 -18.16 2.85 -8.47
CA ILE A 5 -16.78 3.26 -8.64
C ILE A 5 -16.80 4.65 -9.25
N TYR A 6 -16.42 5.66 -8.49
CA TYR A 6 -16.33 7.07 -8.93
C TYR A 6 -15.13 7.32 -9.87
N LEU A 7 -15.05 6.58 -10.98
CA LEU A 7 -14.09 6.84 -12.05
C LEU A 7 -14.50 8.08 -12.82
N ASN A 8 -13.59 9.04 -12.95
CA ASN A 8 -13.80 10.28 -13.71
C ASN A 8 -15.03 11.08 -13.26
N LYS A 9 -15.45 10.91 -12.00
CA LYS A 9 -16.63 11.55 -11.40
C LYS A 9 -16.27 12.23 -10.07
N PRO A 10 -15.32 13.18 -10.07
CA PRO A 10 -14.80 13.78 -8.84
C PRO A 10 -15.90 14.50 -8.04
N ASP A 11 -16.83 15.18 -8.71
CA ASP A 11 -17.85 15.98 -8.02
C ASP A 11 -18.91 15.10 -7.34
N GLU A 12 -19.29 13.99 -7.96
CA GLU A 12 -20.16 12.97 -7.35
C GLU A 12 -19.47 12.35 -6.12
N LEU A 13 -18.16 12.05 -6.22
CA LEU A 13 -17.36 11.53 -5.11
C LEU A 13 -17.31 12.51 -3.94
N PHE A 14 -17.02 13.79 -4.21
CA PHE A 14 -16.95 14.81 -3.16
C PHE A 14 -18.32 14.98 -2.47
N ALA A 15 -19.40 15.01 -3.25
CA ALA A 15 -20.76 15.07 -2.72
C ALA A 15 -21.09 13.84 -1.86
N ALA A 16 -20.66 12.64 -2.27
CA ALA A 16 -20.86 11.41 -1.49
C ALA A 16 -20.12 11.48 -0.14
N LEU A 17 -18.85 11.92 -0.13
CA LEU A 17 -18.07 12.09 1.09
C LEU A 17 -18.70 13.09 2.06
N GLU A 18 -19.18 14.23 1.53
CA GLU A 18 -19.87 15.25 2.32
C GLU A 18 -21.21 14.75 2.87
N LYS A 19 -21.91 13.92 2.11
CA LYS A 19 -23.15 13.26 2.54
C LYS A 19 -22.90 12.28 3.67
N GLU A 20 -21.90 11.40 3.59
CA GLU A 20 -21.56 10.46 4.68
C GLU A 20 -21.29 11.19 5.99
N LYS A 21 -20.54 12.31 5.93
CA LYS A 21 -20.29 13.16 7.09
C LYS A 21 -21.59 13.77 7.64
N LYS A 22 -22.45 14.29 6.78
CA LYS A 22 -23.75 14.85 7.17
C LYS A 22 -24.67 13.79 7.80
N ASP A 23 -24.59 12.55 7.32
CA ASP A 23 -25.34 11.40 7.84
C ASP A 23 -24.76 10.86 9.17
N GLY A 24 -23.76 11.55 9.73
CA GLY A 24 -23.20 11.26 11.06
C GLY A 24 -22.31 10.02 11.09
N LYS A 25 -21.62 9.72 9.99
CA LYS A 25 -20.53 8.73 9.98
C LYS A 25 -19.28 9.28 10.63
N VAL A 26 -18.49 8.39 11.22
CA VAL A 26 -17.12 8.70 11.62
C VAL A 26 -16.25 8.61 10.37
N MET A 27 -15.71 9.74 9.95
CA MET A 27 -14.93 9.89 8.72
C MET A 27 -13.47 9.56 9.01
N VAL A 28 -13.03 8.40 8.52
CA VAL A 28 -11.64 7.95 8.67
C VAL A 28 -10.98 7.95 7.31
N VAL A 29 -9.79 8.54 7.20
CA VAL A 29 -9.01 8.55 5.97
C VAL A 29 -7.63 7.97 6.20
N GLN A 30 -7.14 7.16 5.26
CA GLN A 30 -5.74 6.74 5.22
C GLN A 30 -5.01 7.38 4.06
N ILE A 31 -3.72 7.66 4.21
CA ILE A 31 -2.89 8.26 3.16
C ILE A 31 -1.71 7.38 2.76
N ALA A 32 -1.60 7.08 1.46
CA ALA A 32 -0.45 6.39 0.92
C ALA A 32 0.82 7.28 0.96
N PRO A 33 2.03 6.70 1.10
CA PRO A 33 3.26 7.49 1.22
C PRO A 33 3.56 8.32 -0.02
N ALA A 34 3.27 7.76 -1.21
CA ALA A 34 3.46 8.44 -2.48
C ALA A 34 2.60 9.71 -2.66
N VAL A 35 1.51 9.86 -1.88
CA VAL A 35 0.68 11.07 -1.87
C VAL A 35 1.40 12.21 -1.15
N ARG A 36 2.08 11.90 -0.04
CA ARG A 36 2.72 12.89 0.85
C ARG A 36 3.84 13.65 0.17
N VAL A 37 4.43 13.06 -0.87
CA VAL A 37 5.55 13.61 -1.65
C VAL A 37 5.13 14.20 -2.99
N SER A 38 3.85 14.17 -3.33
CA SER A 38 3.33 14.65 -4.62
C SER A 38 2.21 15.66 -4.48
N ILE A 39 1.37 15.58 -3.44
CA ILE A 39 0.22 16.48 -3.25
C ILE A 39 0.60 17.97 -3.27
N GLY A 40 1.81 18.31 -2.82
CA GLY A 40 2.32 19.68 -2.86
C GLY A 40 2.35 20.29 -4.26
N GLU A 41 2.50 19.48 -5.31
CA GLU A 41 2.50 19.96 -6.70
C GLU A 41 1.16 20.59 -7.09
N GLU A 42 0.05 20.12 -6.52
CA GLU A 42 -1.27 20.74 -6.72
C GLU A 42 -1.30 22.18 -6.19
N PHE A 43 -0.42 22.52 -5.24
CA PHE A 43 -0.35 23.82 -4.58
C PHE A 43 0.94 24.59 -4.94
N GLY A 44 1.58 24.23 -6.06
CA GLY A 44 2.76 24.91 -6.58
C GLY A 44 4.07 24.59 -5.83
N ARG A 45 4.09 23.56 -4.98
CA ARG A 45 5.31 23.09 -4.32
C ARG A 45 6.09 22.11 -5.21
N ALA A 46 7.35 21.89 -4.88
CA ALA A 46 8.23 21.02 -5.66
C ALA A 46 7.85 19.53 -5.49
N PRO A 47 7.98 18.70 -6.54
CA PRO A 47 7.81 17.25 -6.44
C PRO A 47 8.85 16.66 -5.47
N GLY A 48 8.45 15.69 -4.66
CA GLY A 48 9.34 15.03 -3.71
C GLY A 48 9.50 15.75 -2.36
N GLU A 49 8.88 16.91 -2.16
CA GLU A 49 8.84 17.55 -0.85
C GLU A 49 7.99 16.70 0.11
N ASP A 50 8.54 16.35 1.28
CA ASP A 50 7.83 15.58 2.30
C ASP A 50 6.84 16.48 3.05
N LEU A 51 5.56 16.34 2.71
CA LEU A 51 4.45 17.12 3.27
C LEU A 51 3.54 16.26 4.14
N THR A 52 4.09 15.25 4.81
CA THR A 52 3.33 14.28 5.60
C THR A 52 2.36 14.97 6.55
N TYR A 53 2.86 15.83 7.45
CA TYR A 53 2.03 16.43 8.49
C TYR A 53 1.14 17.58 7.97
N GLN A 54 1.56 18.33 6.93
CA GLN A 54 0.69 19.28 6.24
C GLN A 54 -0.48 18.58 5.56
N THR A 55 -0.25 17.41 4.94
CA THR A 55 -1.30 16.61 4.31
C THR A 55 -2.33 16.12 5.34
N VAL A 56 -1.86 15.68 6.50
CA VAL A 56 -2.75 15.29 7.62
C VAL A 56 -3.59 16.48 8.08
N GLY A 57 -2.98 17.66 8.23
CA GLY A 57 -3.70 18.89 8.56
C GLY A 57 -4.77 19.24 7.52
N LEU A 58 -4.45 19.10 6.23
CA LEU A 58 -5.38 19.36 5.13
C LEU A 58 -6.60 18.43 5.20
N LEU A 59 -6.39 17.17 5.53
CA LEU A 59 -7.47 16.18 5.66
C LEU A 59 -8.38 16.48 6.85
N HIS A 60 -7.83 16.91 7.99
CA HIS A 60 -8.65 17.40 9.09
C HIS A 60 -9.45 18.65 8.69
N ALA A 61 -8.86 19.59 7.96
CA ALA A 61 -9.55 20.77 7.46
C ALA A 61 -10.67 20.44 6.45
N LEU A 62 -10.52 19.36 5.67
CA LEU A 62 -11.56 18.80 4.81
C LEU A 62 -12.66 18.06 5.59
N GLY A 63 -12.42 17.77 6.87
CA GLY A 63 -13.43 17.27 7.78
C GLY A 63 -13.33 15.79 8.12
N PHE A 64 -12.18 15.16 7.93
CA PHE A 64 -11.92 13.81 8.45
C PHE A 64 -11.64 13.85 9.96
N ASP A 65 -12.26 12.92 10.70
CA ASP A 65 -12.13 12.81 12.16
C ASP A 65 -10.81 12.13 12.54
N HIS A 66 -10.42 11.10 11.79
CA HIS A 66 -9.17 10.36 12.00
C HIS A 66 -8.38 10.21 10.71
N VAL A 67 -7.07 10.43 10.80
CA VAL A 67 -6.13 10.22 9.69
C VAL A 67 -5.18 9.07 10.05
N MET A 68 -5.09 8.10 9.16
CA MET A 68 -4.32 6.87 9.29
C MET A 68 -3.14 6.82 8.32
N ASP A 69 -2.12 6.09 8.73
CA ASP A 69 -0.94 5.83 7.92
C ASP A 69 -1.11 4.49 7.16
N THR A 70 -1.26 4.52 5.82
CA THR A 70 -1.39 3.30 4.99
C THR A 70 -0.22 2.32 5.15
N PRO A 71 1.04 2.76 5.34
CA PRO A 71 2.16 1.95 5.80
C PRO A 71 1.88 0.94 6.90
N LEU A 72 0.92 1.17 7.80
CA LEU A 72 0.53 0.16 8.79
C LEU A 72 -0.03 -1.10 8.11
N GLY A 73 -0.84 -0.94 7.08
CA GLY A 73 -1.31 -2.05 6.25
C GLY A 73 -0.21 -2.63 5.35
N ALA A 74 0.80 -1.83 4.99
CA ALA A 74 1.96 -2.33 4.25
C ALA A 74 2.83 -3.25 5.11
N ASP A 75 3.02 -2.92 6.40
CA ASP A 75 3.76 -3.77 7.34
C ASP A 75 3.15 -5.17 7.47
N VAL A 76 1.82 -5.25 7.63
CA VAL A 76 1.10 -6.53 7.66
C VAL A 76 1.19 -7.25 6.32
N ASN A 77 1.00 -6.52 5.21
CA ASN A 77 1.10 -7.08 3.86
C ASN A 77 2.47 -7.72 3.59
N ILE A 78 3.55 -7.00 3.88
CA ILE A 78 4.92 -7.48 3.69
C ILE A 78 5.24 -8.67 4.58
N TYR A 79 4.79 -8.65 5.82
CA TYR A 79 5.04 -9.77 6.72
C TYR A 79 4.40 -11.06 6.23
N GLU A 80 3.12 -11.02 5.83
CA GLU A 80 2.43 -12.20 5.32
C GLU A 80 3.01 -12.67 3.97
N GLU A 81 3.38 -11.76 3.05
CA GLU A 81 4.11 -12.12 1.82
C GLU A 81 5.49 -12.74 2.15
N THR A 82 6.16 -12.26 3.19
CA THR A 82 7.44 -12.83 3.66
C THR A 82 7.25 -14.25 4.20
N LEU A 83 6.17 -14.49 4.96
CA LEU A 83 5.83 -15.83 5.43
C LEU A 83 5.49 -16.77 4.27
N GLU A 84 4.81 -16.29 3.23
CA GLU A 84 4.53 -17.08 2.03
C GLU A 84 5.82 -17.53 1.34
N VAL A 85 6.79 -16.62 1.15
CA VAL A 85 8.12 -16.96 0.61
C VAL A 85 8.86 -17.92 1.53
N LEU A 86 8.87 -17.68 2.85
CA LEU A 86 9.54 -18.55 3.81
C LEU A 86 8.97 -19.96 3.80
N HIS A 87 7.63 -20.11 3.84
CA HIS A 87 6.99 -21.41 3.78
C HIS A 87 7.28 -22.14 2.46
N ALA A 88 7.30 -21.43 1.32
CA ALA A 88 7.68 -22.00 0.04
C ALA A 88 9.14 -22.48 0.05
N LEU A 89 10.05 -21.69 0.64
CA LEU A 89 11.46 -22.05 0.79
C LEU A 89 11.65 -23.29 1.67
N GLU A 90 10.91 -23.39 2.78
CA GLU A 90 10.98 -24.51 3.72
C GLU A 90 10.40 -25.80 3.15
N ARG A 91 9.37 -25.70 2.30
CA ARG A 91 8.81 -26.84 1.57
C ARG A 91 9.75 -27.37 0.49
N GLY A 92 10.61 -26.52 -0.07
CA GLY A 92 11.52 -26.88 -1.16
C GLY A 92 10.81 -27.29 -2.45
N ASP A 93 9.57 -26.87 -2.65
CA ASP A 93 8.73 -27.25 -3.79
C ASP A 93 8.65 -26.08 -4.79
N GLU A 94 9.24 -26.27 -5.97
CA GLU A 94 9.36 -25.23 -7.01
C GLU A 94 8.01 -24.77 -7.55
N LYS A 95 6.92 -25.53 -7.36
CA LYS A 95 5.59 -25.13 -7.83
C LYS A 95 5.02 -23.90 -7.12
N TYR A 96 5.58 -23.52 -5.98
CA TYR A 96 5.20 -22.31 -5.26
C TYR A 96 6.05 -21.09 -5.65
N PHE A 97 6.98 -21.25 -6.59
CA PHE A 97 7.87 -20.19 -7.03
C PHE A 97 7.69 -19.84 -8.51
N PRO A 98 7.93 -18.56 -8.89
CA PRO A 98 8.17 -17.43 -7.98
C PRO A 98 6.90 -16.99 -7.24
N VAL A 99 7.03 -16.42 -6.04
CA VAL A 99 5.92 -15.69 -5.41
C VAL A 99 5.87 -14.29 -6.02
N PHE A 100 4.69 -13.86 -6.50
CA PHE A 100 4.46 -12.51 -6.99
C PHE A 100 3.74 -11.65 -5.95
N ASN A 101 4.13 -10.38 -5.83
CA ASN A 101 3.43 -9.41 -4.97
C ASN A 101 1.97 -9.20 -5.42
N SER A 102 1.09 -8.81 -4.49
CA SER A 102 -0.35 -8.62 -4.77
C SER A 102 -0.80 -7.16 -4.84
N CYS A 103 -0.01 -6.23 -4.31
CA CYS A 103 -0.50 -4.89 -3.98
C CYS A 103 -0.90 -4.02 -5.18
N CYS A 104 -0.31 -4.27 -6.36
CA CYS A 104 -0.60 -3.54 -7.58
C CYS A 104 -1.82 -4.16 -8.27
N ILE A 105 -2.99 -3.54 -8.12
CA ILE A 105 -4.23 -4.01 -8.75
C ILE A 105 -4.10 -4.10 -10.29
N GLY A 106 -3.36 -3.18 -10.91
CA GLY A 106 -3.08 -3.23 -12.35
C GLY A 106 -2.32 -4.49 -12.75
N TRP A 107 -1.35 -4.91 -11.93
CA TRP A 107 -0.63 -6.17 -12.11
C TRP A 107 -1.57 -7.36 -11.93
N ARG A 108 -2.36 -7.40 -10.85
CA ARG A 108 -3.30 -8.50 -10.59
C ARG A 108 -4.31 -8.70 -11.73
N LEU A 109 -4.91 -7.61 -12.19
CA LEU A 109 -5.84 -7.64 -13.33
C LEU A 109 -5.14 -8.07 -14.62
N TYR A 110 -3.91 -7.60 -14.86
CA TYR A 110 -3.13 -8.02 -16.02
C TYR A 110 -2.82 -9.53 -15.96
N CYS A 111 -2.27 -10.01 -14.84
CA CYS A 111 -1.94 -11.40 -14.60
C CYS A 111 -3.16 -12.30 -14.78
N LYS A 112 -4.29 -11.99 -14.12
CA LYS A 112 -5.53 -12.78 -14.26
C LYS A 112 -5.99 -12.91 -15.72
N ASN A 113 -5.89 -11.84 -16.51
CA ASN A 113 -6.43 -11.82 -17.88
C ASN A 113 -5.45 -12.30 -18.95
N LYS A 114 -4.15 -12.13 -18.74
CA LYS A 114 -3.11 -12.41 -19.75
C LYS A 114 -2.22 -13.60 -19.40
N HIS A 115 -2.09 -13.90 -18.11
CA HIS A 115 -1.30 -15.00 -17.57
C HIS A 115 -2.08 -15.74 -16.47
N PRO A 116 -3.31 -16.24 -16.73
CA PRO A 116 -4.12 -16.92 -15.71
C PRO A 116 -3.39 -18.13 -15.10
N GLU A 117 -2.48 -18.75 -15.85
CA GLU A 117 -1.59 -19.80 -15.39
C GLU A 117 -0.65 -19.36 -14.28
N LEU A 118 -0.29 -18.07 -14.18
CA LEU A 118 0.57 -17.51 -13.14
C LEU A 118 -0.22 -16.96 -11.95
N TYR A 119 -1.54 -16.78 -12.08
CA TYR A 119 -2.34 -16.09 -11.05
C TYR A 119 -2.35 -16.82 -9.70
N HIS A 120 -2.17 -18.15 -9.71
CA HIS A 120 -2.05 -18.93 -8.48
C HIS A 120 -0.79 -18.60 -7.66
N LEU A 121 0.26 -18.08 -8.32
CA LEU A 121 1.53 -17.63 -7.74
C LEU A 121 1.50 -16.17 -7.24
N VAL A 122 0.42 -15.44 -7.52
CA VAL A 122 0.19 -14.11 -6.96
C VAL A 122 -0.31 -14.26 -5.53
N SER A 123 0.35 -13.54 -4.61
CA SER A 123 0.01 -13.59 -3.20
C SER A 123 -1.48 -13.26 -2.99
N PRO A 124 -2.20 -14.04 -2.15
CA PRO A 124 -3.62 -13.82 -1.89
C PRO A 124 -3.91 -12.63 -0.97
N ILE A 125 -2.89 -12.04 -0.33
CA ILE A 125 -3.13 -10.97 0.62
C ILE A 125 -3.71 -9.72 -0.06
N GLY A 126 -4.58 -9.03 0.64
CA GLY A 126 -5.08 -7.72 0.26
C GLY A 126 -3.95 -6.70 0.14
N SER A 127 -4.11 -5.75 -0.79
CA SER A 127 -3.18 -4.65 -0.90
C SER A 127 -3.17 -3.77 0.37
N PRO A 128 -2.07 -3.03 0.64
CA PRO A 128 -1.87 -2.30 1.90
C PRO A 128 -3.04 -1.41 2.32
N HIS A 129 -3.72 -0.75 1.38
CA HIS A 129 -4.85 0.09 1.74
C HIS A 129 -6.06 -0.70 2.23
N MET A 130 -6.37 -1.88 1.68
CA MET A 130 -7.49 -2.67 2.19
C MET A 130 -7.14 -3.28 3.54
N VAL A 131 -5.90 -3.74 3.72
CA VAL A 131 -5.42 -4.20 5.02
C VAL A 131 -5.55 -3.09 6.05
N ALA A 132 -5.04 -1.88 5.76
CA ALA A 132 -5.22 -0.72 6.62
C ALA A 132 -6.70 -0.32 6.82
N GLY A 133 -7.56 -0.52 5.81
CA GLY A 133 -9.01 -0.31 5.91
C GLY A 133 -9.67 -1.28 6.89
N SER A 134 -9.31 -2.56 6.81
CA SER A 134 -9.71 -3.60 7.76
C SER A 134 -9.28 -3.24 9.18
N LEU A 135 -8.00 -2.90 9.37
CA LEU A 135 -7.43 -2.48 10.65
C LEU A 135 -8.16 -1.28 11.23
N GLY A 136 -8.31 -0.22 10.42
CA GLY A 136 -8.98 1.01 10.84
C GLY A 136 -10.42 0.77 11.25
N LYS A 137 -11.18 0.02 10.45
CA LYS A 137 -12.57 -0.31 10.78
C LYS A 137 -12.69 -1.09 12.08
N HIS A 138 -11.93 -2.17 12.27
CA HIS A 138 -12.05 -3.01 13.47
C HIS A 138 -11.50 -2.33 14.73
N ILE A 139 -10.30 -1.75 14.65
CA ILE A 139 -9.64 -1.18 15.83
C ILE A 139 -10.33 0.12 16.26
N LEU A 140 -10.67 1.02 15.31
CA LEU A 140 -11.32 2.28 15.66
C LEU A 140 -12.77 2.06 16.09
N ALA A 141 -13.54 1.16 15.46
CA ALA A 141 -14.90 0.86 15.93
C ALA A 141 -14.90 0.39 17.39
N LYS A 142 -13.98 -0.53 17.74
CA LYS A 142 -13.79 -1.01 19.12
C LYS A 142 -13.38 0.11 20.07
N LYS A 143 -12.37 0.90 19.71
CA LYS A 143 -11.84 1.97 20.58
C LYS A 143 -12.80 3.15 20.77
N LEU A 144 -13.63 3.45 19.77
CA LEU A 144 -14.61 4.53 19.81
C LEU A 144 -15.97 4.07 20.35
N GLY A 145 -16.18 2.76 20.54
CA GLY A 145 -17.45 2.21 21.00
C GLY A 145 -18.60 2.40 20.00
N VAL A 146 -18.30 2.38 18.69
CA VAL A 146 -19.29 2.55 17.62
C VAL A 146 -19.40 1.28 16.77
N PRO A 147 -20.57 1.01 16.15
CA PRO A 147 -20.69 -0.06 15.16
C PRO A 147 -19.69 0.13 14.00
N ILE A 148 -19.15 -0.95 13.47
CA ILE A 148 -18.18 -0.91 12.37
C ILE A 148 -18.75 -0.24 11.11
N GLU A 149 -20.06 -0.33 10.89
CA GLU A 149 -20.80 0.30 9.80
C GLU A 149 -20.88 1.83 9.95
N LYS A 150 -20.61 2.38 11.14
CA LYS A 150 -20.51 3.83 11.35
C LYS A 150 -19.17 4.40 10.89
N ILE A 151 -18.15 3.57 10.70
CA ILE A 151 -16.85 3.99 10.16
C ILE A 151 -16.95 4.09 8.63
N CYS A 152 -16.89 5.31 8.10
CA CYS A 152 -16.67 5.56 6.68
C CYS A 152 -15.17 5.61 6.43
N MET A 153 -14.63 4.58 5.76
CA MET A 153 -13.21 4.44 5.48
C MET A 153 -12.89 4.95 4.08
N VAL A 154 -12.05 5.98 4.02
CA VAL A 154 -11.60 6.61 2.79
C VAL A 154 -10.11 6.38 2.63
N SER A 155 -9.64 6.23 1.40
CA SER A 155 -8.21 6.18 1.14
C SER A 155 -7.78 7.22 0.11
N VAL A 156 -6.66 7.90 0.38
CA VAL A 156 -6.01 8.78 -0.60
C VAL A 156 -4.85 8.01 -1.22
N MET A 157 -4.96 7.75 -2.52
CA MET A 157 -4.08 6.87 -3.26
C MET A 157 -3.46 7.57 -4.48
N PRO A 158 -2.27 7.18 -4.92
CA PRO A 158 -1.65 7.73 -6.14
C PRO A 158 -2.17 7.05 -7.42
N CYS A 159 -3.17 6.17 -7.32
CA CYS A 159 -3.60 5.31 -8.42
C CYS A 159 -5.13 5.28 -8.53
N VAL A 160 -5.64 5.62 -9.72
CA VAL A 160 -7.07 5.59 -10.02
C VAL A 160 -7.67 4.19 -9.94
N LEU A 161 -6.88 3.15 -10.27
CA LEU A 161 -7.36 1.77 -10.25
C LEU A 161 -7.64 1.25 -8.83
N LYS A 162 -7.12 1.91 -7.79
CA LYS A 162 -7.46 1.57 -6.39
C LYS A 162 -8.95 1.74 -6.09
N LYS A 163 -9.68 2.54 -6.88
CA LYS A 163 -11.14 2.62 -6.79
C LYS A 163 -11.84 1.27 -7.08
N TYR A 164 -11.26 0.37 -7.87
CA TYR A 164 -11.86 -0.95 -8.12
C TYR A 164 -11.81 -1.87 -6.89
N GLU A 165 -10.83 -1.68 -5.99
CA GLU A 165 -10.73 -2.44 -4.74
C GLU A 165 -11.79 -2.04 -3.70
N THR A 166 -12.62 -1.02 -3.95
CA THR A 166 -13.78 -0.72 -3.08
C THR A 166 -14.92 -1.72 -3.22
N ARG A 167 -14.88 -2.58 -4.25
CA ARG A 167 -15.81 -3.70 -4.41
C ARG A 167 -15.54 -4.83 -3.42
N GLU A 168 -14.34 -4.86 -2.85
CA GLU A 168 -13.91 -5.89 -1.93
C GLU A 168 -14.56 -5.72 -0.57
N ARG A 169 -15.01 -6.85 -0.02
CA ARG A 169 -15.75 -6.90 1.23
C ARG A 169 -15.14 -7.93 2.16
N LEU A 170 -15.18 -7.60 3.44
CA LEU A 170 -14.99 -8.54 4.52
C LEU A 170 -16.03 -9.67 4.42
N PRO A 171 -15.80 -10.84 5.04
CA PRO A 171 -16.80 -11.91 5.12
C PRO A 171 -18.16 -11.46 5.67
N SER A 172 -18.16 -10.43 6.52
CA SER A 172 -19.37 -9.77 7.05
C SER A 172 -20.19 -8.99 6.00
N GLY A 173 -19.67 -8.84 4.78
CA GLY A 173 -20.28 -8.04 3.71
C GLY A 173 -19.93 -6.55 3.79
N ILE A 174 -19.22 -6.10 4.82
CA ILE A 174 -18.76 -4.71 4.96
C ILE A 174 -17.59 -4.45 4.00
N ARG A 175 -17.61 -3.31 3.30
CA ARG A 175 -16.48 -2.91 2.44
C ARG A 175 -15.21 -2.70 3.26
N TYR A 176 -14.06 -3.10 2.73
CA TYR A 176 -12.78 -2.71 3.31
C TYR A 176 -12.58 -1.19 3.26
N ILE A 177 -12.88 -0.62 2.09
CA ILE A 177 -12.75 0.80 1.76
C ILE A 177 -14.06 1.26 1.14
N ASP A 178 -14.65 2.33 1.68
CA ASP A 178 -15.90 2.89 1.17
C ASP A 178 -15.63 3.79 -0.04
N TYR A 179 -14.58 4.61 0.01
CA TYR A 179 -14.25 5.57 -1.05
C TYR A 179 -12.74 5.68 -1.26
N VAL A 180 -12.32 5.96 -2.50
CA VAL A 180 -10.92 6.23 -2.84
C VAL A 180 -10.82 7.57 -3.57
N LEU A 181 -10.01 8.46 -3.00
CA LEU A 181 -9.56 9.71 -3.61
C LEU A 181 -8.19 9.49 -4.24
N THR A 182 -7.98 10.03 -5.43
CA THR A 182 -6.63 10.17 -5.97
C THR A 182 -5.91 11.40 -5.38
N THR A 183 -4.59 11.50 -5.58
CA THR A 183 -3.84 12.70 -5.17
C THR A 183 -4.35 13.94 -5.89
N HIS A 184 -4.59 13.82 -7.20
CA HIS A 184 -5.14 14.90 -8.01
C HIS A 184 -6.55 15.30 -7.54
N GLU A 185 -7.44 14.35 -7.27
CA GLU A 185 -8.79 14.62 -6.76
C GLU A 185 -8.78 15.28 -5.38
N LEU A 186 -7.87 14.88 -4.48
CA LEU A 186 -7.69 15.55 -3.19
C LEU A 186 -7.32 17.04 -3.38
N GLY A 187 -6.39 17.33 -4.30
CA GLY A 187 -5.99 18.70 -4.62
C GLY A 187 -7.16 19.53 -5.17
N ILE A 188 -7.96 18.96 -6.07
CA ILE A 188 -9.17 19.61 -6.61
C ILE A 188 -10.17 19.89 -5.48
N TRP A 189 -10.47 18.90 -4.64
CA TRP A 189 -11.47 19.05 -3.57
C TRP A 189 -11.07 20.12 -2.55
N ALA A 190 -9.80 20.10 -2.13
CA ALA A 190 -9.24 21.12 -1.25
C ALA A 190 -9.38 22.54 -1.82
N LYS A 191 -9.00 22.76 -3.09
CA LYS A 191 -9.16 24.06 -3.76
C LYS A 191 -10.62 24.48 -3.85
N LYS A 192 -11.54 23.55 -4.16
CA LYS A 192 -12.99 23.82 -4.18
C LYS A 192 -13.55 24.23 -2.81
N LYS A 193 -12.96 23.74 -1.72
CA LYS A 193 -13.27 24.16 -0.35
C LYS A 193 -12.53 25.42 0.10
N GLY A 194 -11.77 26.07 -0.79
CA GLY A 194 -10.98 27.26 -0.46
C GLY A 194 -9.79 26.99 0.46
N LEU A 195 -9.34 25.73 0.54
CA LEU A 195 -8.20 25.32 1.36
C LEU A 195 -6.90 25.40 0.55
N ASP A 196 -5.86 25.92 1.20
CA ASP A 196 -4.51 26.05 0.65
C ASP A 196 -3.55 25.30 1.56
N MET A 197 -2.94 24.21 1.07
CA MET A 197 -2.00 23.39 1.83
C MET A 197 -0.85 24.21 2.43
N ASN A 198 -0.43 25.29 1.77
CA ASN A 198 0.67 26.14 2.25
C ASN A 198 0.30 26.93 3.52
N LYS A 199 -0.99 27.02 3.86
CA LYS A 199 -1.52 27.77 5.01
C LYS A 199 -2.12 26.87 6.08
N VAL A 200 -2.30 25.60 5.79
CA VAL A 200 -2.88 24.65 6.75
C VAL A 200 -1.85 24.32 7.83
N LYS A 201 -2.30 24.29 9.08
CA LYS A 201 -1.48 23.84 10.20
C LYS A 201 -1.20 22.35 10.05
N GLU A 202 0.03 21.95 10.38
CA GLU A 202 0.39 20.53 10.45
C GLU A 202 -0.53 19.78 11.42
N GLY A 203 -0.93 18.57 11.02
CA GLY A 203 -1.73 17.65 11.83
C GLY A 203 -0.91 16.43 12.26
N LYS A 204 -1.55 15.53 13.01
CA LYS A 204 -0.96 14.27 13.48
C LYS A 204 -1.82 13.09 13.09
N PHE A 205 -1.19 11.95 12.83
CA PHE A 205 -1.92 10.69 12.67
C PHE A 205 -2.70 10.34 13.95
N THR A 206 -3.74 9.55 13.80
CA THR A 206 -4.55 9.08 14.92
C THR A 206 -3.71 8.28 15.92
N GLU A 207 -3.74 8.65 17.18
CA GLU A 207 -3.02 7.97 18.27
C GLU A 207 -3.72 6.67 18.73
N LEU A 208 -4.89 6.37 18.17
CA LEU A 208 -5.65 5.16 18.46
C LEU A 208 -5.10 3.91 17.78
N LEU A 209 -4.15 4.06 16.85
CA LEU A 209 -3.55 2.96 16.10
C LEU A 209 -2.05 2.88 16.38
N PRO A 210 -1.44 1.69 16.22
CA PRO A 210 0.02 1.57 16.16
C PRO A 210 0.61 2.44 15.04
N ASP A 211 1.88 2.79 15.19
CA ASP A 211 2.64 3.44 14.11
C ASP A 211 3.04 2.41 13.04
N SER A 212 3.65 2.84 11.95
CA SER A 212 4.22 1.95 10.92
C SER A 212 5.73 1.83 11.03
N SER A 213 6.34 0.94 10.26
CA SER A 213 7.79 0.85 10.07
C SER A 213 8.29 1.73 8.91
N LYS A 214 9.61 1.89 8.79
CA LYS A 214 10.23 2.50 7.61
C LYS A 214 9.94 1.71 6.32
N ASP A 215 9.93 0.38 6.40
CA ASP A 215 9.66 -0.50 5.25
C ASP A 215 8.22 -0.30 4.72
N GLY A 216 7.26 -0.04 5.61
CA GLY A 216 5.91 0.35 5.21
C GLY A 216 5.87 1.66 4.40
N VAL A 217 6.78 2.61 4.66
CA VAL A 217 6.87 3.89 3.93
C VAL A 217 7.55 3.73 2.58
N ILE A 218 8.68 3.00 2.51
CA ILE A 218 9.44 2.84 1.25
C ILE A 218 8.68 2.04 0.19
N PHE A 219 7.68 1.25 0.59
CA PHE A 219 6.75 0.48 -0.25
C PHE A 219 6.21 1.25 -1.47
N GLY A 220 6.05 2.58 -1.37
CA GLY A 220 5.55 3.42 -2.45
C GLY A 220 6.51 3.67 -3.63
N ALA A 221 7.78 3.30 -3.52
CA ALA A 221 8.77 3.37 -4.60
C ALA A 221 9.07 1.95 -5.15
N THR A 222 9.45 1.84 -6.43
CA THR A 222 9.97 0.58 -6.98
C THR A 222 11.12 0.04 -6.11
N GLY A 223 11.08 -1.28 -5.89
CA GLY A 223 12.04 -2.02 -5.08
C GLY A 223 11.74 -1.91 -3.59
N GLY A 224 10.80 -1.06 -3.17
CA GLY A 224 10.40 -0.93 -1.79
C GLY A 224 9.77 -2.19 -1.21
N ILE A 225 8.99 -2.93 -2.01
CA ILE A 225 8.38 -4.21 -1.59
C ILE A 225 9.47 -5.26 -1.41
N THR A 226 10.36 -5.38 -2.40
CA THR A 226 11.47 -6.32 -2.35
C THR A 226 12.43 -6.00 -1.20
N GLU A 227 12.78 -4.73 -0.97
CA GLU A 227 13.60 -4.31 0.18
C GLU A 227 12.94 -4.67 1.51
N ALA A 228 11.63 -4.40 1.64
CA ALA A 228 10.84 -4.69 2.83
C ALA A 228 10.73 -6.19 3.11
N LEU A 229 10.45 -7.00 2.09
CA LEU A 229 10.37 -8.46 2.18
C LEU A 229 11.72 -9.05 2.63
N LEU A 230 12.82 -8.65 1.99
CA LEU A 230 14.15 -9.15 2.33
C LEU A 230 14.58 -8.69 3.74
N SER A 231 14.25 -7.47 4.14
CA SER A 231 14.54 -6.96 5.49
C SER A 231 13.71 -7.69 6.56
N THR A 232 12.46 -8.00 6.24
CA THR A 232 11.57 -8.78 7.12
C THR A 232 12.07 -10.22 7.24
N LEU A 233 12.43 -10.87 6.13
CA LEU A 233 12.97 -12.22 6.12
C LEU A 233 14.28 -12.31 6.92
N ALA A 234 15.15 -11.31 6.80
CA ALA A 234 16.37 -11.21 7.60
C ALA A 234 16.05 -11.23 9.10
N CYS A 235 15.10 -10.41 9.54
CA CYS A 235 14.65 -10.40 10.94
C CYS A 235 14.06 -11.74 11.39
N VAL A 236 13.20 -12.37 10.58
CA VAL A 236 12.63 -13.70 10.91
C VAL A 236 13.73 -14.74 11.06
N CYS A 237 14.80 -14.66 10.25
CA CYS A 237 15.97 -15.53 10.35
C CYS A 237 16.96 -15.14 11.46
N GLY A 238 16.66 -14.15 12.30
CA GLY A 238 17.55 -13.69 13.38
C GLY A 238 18.71 -12.81 12.92
N GLU A 239 18.66 -12.28 11.71
CA GLU A 239 19.65 -11.37 11.13
C GLU A 239 19.20 -9.89 11.20
N SER A 240 20.14 -8.97 11.01
CA SER A 240 19.85 -7.54 10.98
C SER A 240 19.04 -7.16 9.72
N PRO A 241 17.97 -6.35 9.85
CA PRO A 241 17.22 -5.85 8.69
C PRO A 241 18.06 -4.92 7.81
N GLU A 242 19.13 -4.32 8.35
CA GLU A 242 20.04 -3.45 7.60
C GLU A 242 20.94 -4.22 6.61
N LYS A 243 20.96 -5.57 6.69
CA LYS A 243 21.76 -6.43 5.80
C LYS A 243 21.46 -6.19 4.32
N VAL A 244 20.22 -5.82 4.00
CA VAL A 244 19.75 -5.69 2.61
C VAL A 244 19.40 -4.26 2.28
N ARG A 245 19.92 -3.76 1.16
CA ARG A 245 19.46 -2.52 0.52
C ARG A 245 19.16 -2.84 -0.94
N PHE A 246 17.93 -2.56 -1.37
CA PHE A 246 17.44 -2.84 -2.70
C PHE A 246 16.85 -1.56 -3.30
N ARG A 247 17.70 -0.53 -3.38
CA ARG A 247 17.34 0.80 -3.88
C ARG A 247 17.81 0.99 -5.30
N GLY A 248 17.03 1.70 -6.09
CA GLY A 248 17.41 2.14 -7.43
C GLY A 248 16.18 2.39 -8.29
N ASP A 249 16.43 2.98 -9.45
CA ASP A 249 15.39 3.37 -10.41
C ASP A 249 15.44 2.49 -11.68
N GLU A 250 16.14 1.36 -11.64
CA GLU A 250 16.24 0.45 -12.78
C GLU A 250 14.87 -0.19 -13.07
N GLN A 251 14.51 -0.26 -14.37
CA GLN A 251 13.23 -0.84 -14.80
C GLN A 251 13.08 -2.33 -14.49
N VAL A 252 14.20 -3.04 -14.53
CA VAL A 252 14.34 -4.44 -14.14
C VAL A 252 15.59 -4.51 -13.27
N LYS A 253 15.42 -4.92 -12.01
CA LYS A 253 16.50 -4.99 -11.04
C LYS A 253 16.54 -6.38 -10.43
N HIS A 254 17.68 -7.04 -10.53
CA HIS A 254 17.90 -8.36 -9.95
C HIS A 254 18.75 -8.26 -8.70
N LEU A 255 18.54 -9.16 -7.75
CA LEU A 255 19.43 -9.37 -6.63
C LEU A 255 19.48 -10.87 -6.29
N CYS A 256 20.70 -11.37 -6.11
CA CYS A 256 20.94 -12.65 -5.45
C CYS A 256 21.49 -12.35 -4.06
N VAL A 257 20.83 -12.84 -3.01
CA VAL A 257 21.20 -12.56 -1.62
C VAL A 257 21.04 -13.81 -0.75
N GLN A 258 21.96 -13.98 0.19
CA GLN A 258 21.88 -15.01 1.22
C GLN A 258 21.22 -14.42 2.47
N ILE A 259 20.13 -15.04 2.96
CA ILE A 259 19.47 -14.69 4.22
C ILE A 259 19.27 -15.96 5.03
N GLY A 260 19.90 -16.03 6.21
CA GLY A 260 20.02 -17.26 6.98
C GLY A 260 20.62 -18.37 6.11
N ARG A 261 19.92 -19.51 6.05
CA ARG A 261 20.29 -20.66 5.19
C ARG A 261 19.81 -20.55 3.74
N HIS A 262 18.99 -19.56 3.41
CA HIS A 262 18.32 -19.46 2.11
C HIS A 262 19.08 -18.54 1.16
N ARG A 263 19.34 -19.03 -0.06
CA ARG A 263 19.86 -18.22 -1.17
C ARG A 263 18.69 -17.78 -2.05
N LEU A 264 18.35 -16.49 -2.00
CA LEU A 264 17.23 -15.93 -2.74
C LEU A 264 17.72 -15.23 -4.00
N ASN A 265 17.07 -15.55 -5.12
CA ASN A 265 17.07 -14.75 -6.33
C ASN A 265 15.75 -13.98 -6.37
N VAL A 266 15.82 -12.66 -6.42
CA VAL A 266 14.65 -11.79 -6.53
C VAL A 266 14.80 -10.85 -7.71
N VAL A 267 13.68 -10.40 -8.24
CA VAL A 267 13.64 -9.37 -9.29
C VAL A 267 12.50 -8.41 -9.03
N SER A 268 12.77 -7.12 -9.19
CA SER A 268 11.74 -6.08 -9.22
C SER A 268 11.66 -5.51 -10.61
N ILE A 269 10.43 -5.33 -11.08
CA ILE A 269 10.14 -4.68 -12.35
C ILE A 269 9.15 -3.56 -12.15
N TYR A 270 9.33 -2.50 -12.94
CA TYR A 270 8.25 -1.58 -13.22
C TYR A 270 7.99 -1.41 -14.71
N GLY A 271 6.73 -1.11 -15.02
CA GLY A 271 6.19 -1.13 -16.37
C GLY A 271 5.89 -2.57 -16.80
N VAL A 272 4.61 -2.88 -17.02
CA VAL A 272 4.17 -4.24 -17.35
C VAL A 272 4.83 -4.79 -18.62
N THR A 273 5.27 -3.92 -19.54
CA THR A 273 6.02 -4.29 -20.75
C THR A 273 7.39 -4.92 -20.48
N ASN A 274 7.93 -4.77 -19.27
CA ASN A 274 9.17 -5.43 -18.87
C ASN A 274 8.94 -6.83 -18.28
N LEU A 275 7.69 -7.20 -18.00
CA LEU A 275 7.37 -8.51 -17.44
C LEU A 275 7.72 -9.63 -18.41
N ASP A 276 7.46 -9.46 -19.70
CA ASP A 276 7.75 -10.51 -20.72
C ASP A 276 9.22 -10.94 -20.68
N LYS A 277 10.15 -10.01 -20.41
CA LYS A 277 11.58 -10.31 -20.25
C LYS A 277 11.83 -11.26 -19.08
N VAL A 278 11.22 -10.99 -17.93
CA VAL A 278 11.36 -11.83 -16.73
C VAL A 278 10.65 -13.17 -16.90
N LEU A 279 9.49 -13.19 -17.56
CA LEU A 279 8.79 -14.44 -17.88
C LEU A 279 9.61 -15.31 -18.84
N ASP A 280 10.28 -14.69 -19.81
CA ASP A 280 11.18 -15.42 -20.71
C ASP A 280 12.42 -15.94 -19.98
N GLU A 281 13.01 -15.19 -19.04
CA GLU A 281 14.07 -15.70 -18.16
C GLU A 281 13.62 -16.94 -17.37
N ILE A 282 12.40 -16.89 -16.80
CA ILE A 282 11.81 -18.02 -16.07
C ILE A 282 11.63 -19.24 -16.99
N LYS A 283 11.11 -19.04 -18.21
CA LYS A 283 10.97 -20.13 -19.20
C LYS A 283 12.31 -20.76 -19.58
N HIS A 284 13.39 -19.96 -19.60
CA HIS A 284 14.75 -20.45 -19.87
C HIS A 284 15.47 -20.98 -18.62
N GLY A 285 14.75 -21.19 -17.51
CA GLY A 285 15.25 -21.88 -16.32
C GLY A 285 15.85 -20.98 -15.25
N VAL A 286 15.72 -19.66 -15.36
CA VAL A 286 16.11 -18.75 -14.27
C VAL A 286 15.10 -18.88 -13.13
N LYS A 287 15.59 -19.27 -11.96
CA LYS A 287 14.76 -19.47 -10.77
C LYS A 287 14.71 -18.19 -9.94
N TYR A 288 13.54 -17.57 -9.85
CA TYR A 288 13.23 -16.49 -8.92
C TYR A 288 12.39 -17.02 -7.76
N HIS A 289 12.65 -16.52 -6.55
CA HIS A 289 11.86 -16.82 -5.35
C HIS A 289 10.79 -15.76 -5.12
N PHE A 290 11.09 -14.51 -5.47
CA PHE A 290 10.15 -13.40 -5.40
C PHE A 290 10.28 -12.49 -6.62
N VAL A 291 9.14 -12.07 -7.16
CA VAL A 291 9.05 -11.16 -8.29
C VAL A 291 8.11 -10.00 -7.92
N GLU A 292 8.67 -8.81 -7.76
CA GLU A 292 7.90 -7.59 -7.56
C GLU A 292 7.50 -6.99 -8.90
N VAL A 293 6.20 -6.82 -9.15
CA VAL A 293 5.64 -6.21 -10.35
C VAL A 293 4.87 -4.95 -10.01
N MET A 294 5.31 -3.83 -10.60
CA MET A 294 4.63 -2.54 -10.54
C MET A 294 4.27 -2.07 -11.96
N ASN A 295 3.00 -1.77 -12.25
CA ASN A 295 2.65 -1.33 -13.60
C ASN A 295 3.16 0.07 -13.97
N CYS A 296 3.38 0.95 -12.98
CA CYS A 296 3.67 2.37 -13.22
C CYS A 296 5.18 2.66 -13.15
N PRO A 297 5.71 3.60 -13.97
CA PRO A 297 7.11 4.03 -13.89
C PRO A 297 7.51 4.46 -12.47
N TYR A 298 8.65 4.01 -11.98
CA TYR A 298 9.16 4.30 -10.62
C TYR A 298 8.24 3.84 -9.47
N GLY A 299 7.21 3.05 -9.76
CA GLY A 299 6.27 2.52 -8.77
C GLY A 299 5.09 3.45 -8.53
N CYS A 300 4.56 3.45 -7.31
CA CYS A 300 3.34 4.20 -6.96
C CYS A 300 3.51 5.73 -7.13
N VAL A 301 4.73 6.25 -7.05
CA VAL A 301 5.02 7.68 -7.28
C VAL A 301 4.77 8.15 -8.72
N GLY A 302 4.77 7.23 -9.69
CA GLY A 302 4.39 7.48 -11.08
C GLY A 302 2.97 7.02 -11.41
N GLY A 303 2.13 6.79 -10.39
CA GLY A 303 0.76 6.31 -10.58
C GLY A 303 -0.15 7.32 -11.31
N PRO A 304 -1.19 6.84 -12.01
CA PRO A 304 -2.08 7.67 -12.82
C PRO A 304 -3.02 8.58 -12.02
N GLY A 305 -3.04 8.49 -10.68
CA GLY A 305 -3.78 9.39 -9.80
C GLY A 305 -2.93 10.56 -9.27
N GLN A 306 -1.69 10.69 -9.74
CA GLN A 306 -0.76 11.74 -9.33
C GLN A 306 -0.98 13.06 -10.08
N PRO A 307 -0.46 14.19 -9.57
CA PRO A 307 -0.59 15.50 -10.22
C PRO A 307 0.01 15.55 -11.62
N LEU A 308 -0.65 16.33 -12.49
CA LEU A 308 -0.29 16.56 -13.89
C LEU A 308 0.39 17.94 -14.09
N PRO A 309 1.19 18.14 -15.15
CA PRO A 309 1.62 17.12 -16.12
C PRO A 309 2.59 16.11 -15.49
N ALA A 310 2.51 14.89 -16.01
CA ALA A 310 3.41 13.79 -15.69
C ALA A 310 4.76 13.97 -16.40
N SER A 311 5.87 13.71 -15.70
CA SER A 311 7.21 13.68 -16.29
C SER A 311 8.13 12.75 -15.52
N GLU A 312 9.15 12.22 -16.20
CA GLU A 312 10.16 11.36 -15.58
C GLU A 312 10.92 12.08 -14.46
N GLU A 313 11.24 13.37 -14.65
CA GLU A 313 11.88 14.21 -13.64
C GLU A 313 11.07 14.24 -12.34
N LYS A 314 9.74 14.44 -12.43
CA LYS A 314 8.85 14.42 -11.28
C LYS A 314 8.80 13.05 -10.62
N TYR A 315 8.75 11.95 -11.39
CA TYR A 315 8.75 10.61 -10.85
C TYR A 315 10.02 10.32 -10.03
N ARG A 316 11.17 10.69 -10.57
CA ARG A 316 12.47 10.56 -9.90
C ARG A 316 12.53 11.41 -8.62
N ALA A 317 12.08 12.66 -8.68
CA ALA A 317 12.04 13.55 -7.52
C ALA A 317 11.12 13.00 -6.42
N ARG A 318 9.91 12.53 -6.77
CA ARG A 318 8.98 11.88 -5.85
C ARG A 318 9.58 10.62 -5.23
N ALA A 319 10.22 9.75 -6.02
CA ALA A 319 10.89 8.55 -5.53
C ALA A 319 12.01 8.88 -4.53
N ALA A 320 12.85 9.88 -4.85
CA ALA A 320 13.91 10.33 -3.96
C ALA A 320 13.37 10.94 -2.65
N GLY A 321 12.34 11.79 -2.76
CA GLY A 321 11.64 12.36 -1.61
C GLY A 321 11.06 11.28 -0.70
N LEU A 322 10.42 10.27 -1.27
CA LEU A 322 9.83 9.17 -0.51
C LEU A 322 10.90 8.33 0.21
N ARG A 323 12.00 7.99 -0.46
CA ARG A 323 13.12 7.27 0.16
C ARG A 323 13.73 8.06 1.32
N LYS A 324 13.87 9.38 1.16
CA LYS A 324 14.35 10.28 2.21
C LYS A 324 13.38 10.36 3.39
N ALA A 325 12.07 10.41 3.13
CA ALA A 325 11.05 10.37 4.18
C ALA A 325 11.09 9.05 4.95
N ALA A 326 11.21 7.91 4.25
CA ALA A 326 11.36 6.59 4.85
C ALA A 326 12.62 6.50 5.74
N ASP A 327 13.76 7.04 5.30
CA ASP A 327 15.02 7.03 6.05
C ASP A 327 14.99 7.79 7.37
N ARG A 328 14.04 8.70 7.57
CA ARG A 328 13.85 9.43 8.83
C ARG A 328 13.09 8.62 9.88
N LYS A 329 12.40 7.56 9.47
CA LYS A 329 11.53 6.79 10.37
C LYS A 329 12.35 5.75 11.15
N PRO A 330 12.21 5.68 12.48
CA PRO A 330 12.90 4.69 13.29
C PRO A 330 12.30 3.30 13.07
N GLY A 331 13.13 2.26 13.17
CA GLY A 331 12.70 0.87 12.98
C GLY A 331 12.49 0.51 11.51
N LYS A 332 13.43 -0.25 10.94
CA LYS A 332 13.39 -0.64 9.54
C LYS A 332 12.22 -1.57 9.22
N CYS A 333 12.19 -2.72 9.91
CA CYS A 333 11.31 -3.86 9.62
C CYS A 333 10.01 -3.85 10.46
N PRO A 334 8.92 -4.45 9.94
CA PRO A 334 7.61 -4.52 10.61
C PRO A 334 7.58 -5.33 11.92
N LEU A 335 8.57 -6.17 12.22
CA LEU A 335 8.57 -7.10 13.37
C LEU A 335 8.73 -6.45 14.77
N GLY A 336 8.85 -5.12 14.85
CA GLY A 336 8.93 -4.41 16.13
C GLY A 336 7.57 -4.28 16.84
N LYS A 337 7.60 -3.93 18.14
CA LYS A 337 6.39 -3.58 18.92
C LYS A 337 5.56 -2.45 18.28
N MET A 338 6.23 -1.55 17.55
CA MET A 338 5.58 -0.46 16.84
C MET A 338 4.95 -0.88 15.51
N GLY A 339 5.20 -2.08 15.00
CA GLY A 339 4.64 -2.56 13.74
C GLY A 339 3.63 -3.68 13.96
N ILE A 340 3.95 -4.87 13.45
CA ILE A 340 3.02 -5.97 13.35
C ILE A 340 2.57 -6.53 14.70
N CYS A 341 3.46 -6.63 15.69
CA CYS A 341 3.07 -7.13 17.01
C CYS A 341 1.97 -6.27 17.63
N GLY A 342 2.07 -4.94 17.50
CA GLY A 342 1.04 -4.02 18.00
C GLY A 342 -0.29 -4.14 17.26
N VAL A 343 -0.26 -4.49 15.96
CA VAL A 343 -1.47 -4.74 15.17
C VAL A 343 -2.21 -5.98 15.64
N TYR A 344 -1.52 -7.12 15.72
CA TYR A 344 -2.12 -8.38 16.13
C TYR A 344 -2.59 -8.34 17.59
N GLU A 345 -1.84 -7.68 18.47
CA GLU A 345 -2.26 -7.42 19.86
C GLU A 345 -3.52 -6.54 19.92
N ALA A 346 -3.59 -5.46 19.14
CA ALA A 346 -4.77 -4.58 19.11
C ALA A 346 -6.04 -5.28 18.61
N LEU A 347 -5.89 -6.22 17.67
CA LEU A 347 -6.98 -7.05 17.16
C LEU A 347 -7.31 -8.22 18.10
N GLY A 348 -6.36 -8.69 18.90
CA GLY A 348 -6.50 -9.89 19.73
C GLY A 348 -6.51 -11.18 18.89
N ILE A 349 -5.72 -11.23 17.83
CA ILE A 349 -5.58 -12.40 16.93
C ILE A 349 -4.10 -12.75 16.73
N GLU A 350 -3.82 -13.90 16.12
CA GLU A 350 -2.45 -14.37 15.85
C GLU A 350 -2.10 -14.32 14.35
N PRO A 351 -0.82 -14.09 13.99
CA PRO A 351 -0.40 -14.19 12.59
C PRO A 351 -0.62 -15.58 12.01
N GLY A 352 -1.06 -15.64 10.74
CA GLY A 352 -1.43 -16.89 10.08
C GLY A 352 -2.73 -17.55 10.58
N SER A 353 -3.44 -16.98 11.56
CA SER A 353 -4.72 -17.52 12.03
C SER A 353 -5.82 -17.40 10.98
N ARG A 354 -6.92 -18.13 11.18
CA ARG A 354 -8.10 -18.04 10.31
C ARG A 354 -8.69 -16.63 10.30
N GLU A 355 -8.71 -15.96 11.46
CA GLU A 355 -9.16 -14.58 11.60
C GLU A 355 -8.27 -13.62 10.81
N ALA A 356 -6.94 -13.80 10.85
CA ALA A 356 -6.04 -13.02 10.01
C ALA A 356 -6.32 -13.23 8.51
N GLN A 357 -6.62 -14.47 8.10
CA GLN A 357 -7.05 -14.79 6.74
C GLN A 357 -8.33 -14.06 6.34
N GLU A 358 -9.35 -14.10 7.21
CA GLU A 358 -10.64 -13.44 7.00
C GLU A 358 -10.54 -11.91 6.97
N LEU A 359 -9.56 -11.32 7.68
CA LEU A 359 -9.39 -9.88 7.78
C LEU A 359 -8.48 -9.25 6.73
N PHE A 360 -7.52 -10.00 6.18
CA PHE A 360 -6.47 -9.42 5.33
C PHE A 360 -6.40 -10.00 3.93
N PHE A 361 -6.97 -11.17 3.67
CA PHE A 361 -6.76 -11.88 2.42
C PHE A 361 -7.99 -11.80 1.52
N PHE A 362 -7.75 -11.78 0.21
CA PHE A 362 -8.82 -11.94 -0.76
C PHE A 362 -9.35 -13.38 -0.71
N HIS A 363 -10.67 -13.53 -0.73
CA HIS A 363 -11.24 -14.74 -1.31
C HIS A 363 -10.96 -14.67 -2.82
N LYS A 364 -10.11 -15.58 -3.36
CA LYS A 364 -9.63 -15.59 -4.75
C LYS A 364 -10.74 -15.66 -5.84
N THR A 365 -12.01 -15.49 -5.48
CA THR A 365 -13.19 -15.70 -6.34
C THR A 365 -13.77 -14.43 -6.97
N ASN A 366 -13.45 -13.21 -6.52
CA ASN A 366 -14.28 -12.03 -6.82
C ASN A 366 -13.65 -10.86 -7.62
N ILE A 367 -12.42 -11.00 -8.12
CA ILE A 367 -11.84 -10.05 -9.10
C ILE A 367 -11.56 -10.79 -10.36
#